data_AF-A0A6F9Y8Q0-F1
#
_entry.id   AF-A0A6F9Y8Q0-F1
#
_cell.length_a   1.000
_cell.length_b   1.000
_cell.length_c   1.000
_cell.angle_alpha   90.00
_cell.angle_beta   90.00
_cell.angle_gamma   90.00
#
_symmetry.space_group_name_H-M   'P 1'
#
loop_
_entity.id
_entity.type
_entity.pdbx_description
1 polymer ?
#
loop_
_entity_poly.entity_id
_entity_poly.type
_entity_poly.pdbx_seq_one_letter_code
_entity_poly.pdbx_strand_id
1 'polypeptide(L)'
;MVSILSMINSYLSYINLNVKIKNQVYTTLATIGNFYLLYVSYRFFVNGFIVRGLLFILAFLLIAYFAYLNILYYFTKDKKSRYDISPWIEKTFHLTPKDPLTEAAKKKASQVGFVQTNGIFKNEDFLPAEVKFDTQAKENLEKLVKSLVQVGYLSLDYDGQSDEVLFKLAKQGQAQRALGQPKALPYFELVPSEKKLLIYGGLNQMEKMVLGEITTVGLMPALEAYKTYHLYLATAMITGGPVKVAGRVDVIEKVEPYRLEIQVAYRKRSQAQPKNSVSVSAQATPTYRRRRH
;
A
#
# COMPACT_ATOMS: atom_id res chain seq x y z
N MET A 1 -30.54 -2.95 -14.61
CA MET A 1 -30.40 -1.55 -15.06
C MET A 1 -28.98 -1.10 -14.75
N VAL A 2 -28.15 -0.93 -15.77
CA VAL A 2 -26.77 -0.47 -15.61
C VAL A 2 -26.85 1.04 -15.33
N SER A 3 -26.82 1.40 -14.05
CA SER A 3 -26.85 2.80 -13.64
C SER A 3 -25.54 3.46 -14.06
N ILE A 4 -25.61 4.66 -14.65
CA ILE A 4 -24.46 5.48 -15.02
C ILE A 4 -23.49 5.65 -13.84
N LEU A 5 -23.99 5.64 -12.59
CA LEU A 5 -23.17 5.61 -11.38
C LEU A 5 -22.28 4.36 -11.25
N SER A 6 -22.78 3.18 -11.65
CA SER A 6 -22.02 1.93 -11.62
C SER A 6 -20.92 1.92 -12.68
N MET A 7 -21.20 2.52 -13.85
CA MET A 7 -20.22 2.68 -14.92
C MET A 7 -19.12 3.68 -14.56
N ILE A 8 -19.47 4.81 -13.92
CA ILE A 8 -18.50 5.79 -13.41
C ILE A 8 -17.63 5.18 -12.31
N ASN A 9 -18.23 4.42 -11.37
CA ASN A 9 -17.46 3.77 -10.30
C ASN A 9 -16.47 2.73 -10.87
N SER A 10 -16.87 1.98 -11.90
CA SER A 10 -15.99 1.05 -12.63
C SER A 10 -14.85 1.78 -13.34
N TYR A 11 -15.14 2.88 -14.06
CA TYR A 11 -14.13 3.66 -14.77
C TYR A 11 -13.14 4.35 -13.83
N LEU A 12 -13.60 4.88 -12.69
CA LEU A 12 -12.76 5.53 -11.69
C LEU A 12 -11.95 4.53 -10.86
N SER A 13 -12.37 3.27 -10.79
CA SER A 13 -11.61 2.21 -10.10
C SER A 13 -10.47 1.67 -10.96
N TYR A 14 -10.59 1.71 -12.29
CA TYR A 14 -9.60 1.16 -13.22
C TYR A 14 -8.41 2.10 -13.49
N ILE A 15 -8.61 3.41 -13.31
CA ILE A 15 -7.56 4.41 -13.38
C ILE A 15 -7.11 4.67 -11.95
N ASN A 16 -5.81 4.55 -11.66
CA ASN A 16 -5.22 4.81 -10.33
C ASN A 16 -5.19 6.33 -10.04
N LEU A 17 -6.38 6.96 -10.06
CA LEU A 17 -6.57 8.39 -9.88
C LEU A 17 -6.36 8.76 -8.41
N ASN A 18 -5.64 9.84 -8.19
CA ASN A 18 -5.47 10.47 -6.89
C ASN A 18 -6.84 10.64 -6.21
N VAL A 19 -6.96 10.31 -4.92
CA VAL A 19 -8.19 10.40 -4.12
C VAL A 19 -8.82 11.79 -4.19
N LYS A 20 -7.99 12.82 -4.40
CA LYS A 20 -8.42 14.19 -4.69
C LYS A 20 -9.36 14.28 -5.91
N ILE A 21 -9.02 13.61 -7.00
CA ILE A 21 -9.79 13.63 -8.26
C ILE A 21 -11.11 12.87 -8.10
N LYS A 22 -11.11 11.73 -7.41
CA LYS A 22 -12.35 10.98 -7.13
C LYS A 22 -13.34 11.83 -6.34
N ASN A 23 -12.87 12.47 -5.27
CA ASN A 23 -13.73 13.32 -4.43
C ASN A 23 -14.17 14.60 -5.15
N GLN A 24 -13.36 15.16 -6.06
CA GLN A 24 -13.78 16.25 -6.95
C GLN A 24 -14.92 15.82 -7.89
N VAL A 25 -14.82 14.65 -8.53
CA VAL A 25 -15.88 14.13 -9.42
C VAL A 25 -17.18 13.89 -8.65
N TYR A 26 -17.10 13.31 -7.44
CA TYR A 26 -18.29 13.13 -6.59
C TYR A 26 -18.91 14.47 -6.18
N THR A 27 -18.09 15.47 -5.87
CA THR A 27 -18.56 16.82 -5.53
C THR A 27 -19.25 17.49 -6.71
N THR A 28 -18.69 17.38 -7.92
CA THR A 28 -19.30 17.93 -9.15
C THR A 28 -20.64 17.26 -9.47
N LEU A 29 -20.73 15.93 -9.37
CA LEU A 29 -21.97 15.19 -9.56
C LEU A 29 -23.03 15.56 -8.50
N ALA A 30 -22.62 15.70 -7.24
CA ALA A 30 -23.51 16.12 -6.16
C ALA A 30 -24.05 17.54 -6.41
N THR A 31 -23.21 18.47 -6.87
CA THR A 31 -23.63 19.84 -7.22
C THR A 31 -24.66 19.84 -8.35
N ILE A 32 -24.45 19.06 -9.41
CA ILE A 32 -25.42 18.93 -10.52
C ILE A 32 -26.76 18.36 -10.00
N GLY A 33 -26.71 17.32 -9.17
CA GLY A 33 -27.90 16.75 -8.53
C GLY A 33 -28.62 17.75 -7.62
N ASN A 34 -27.87 18.63 -6.96
CA ASN A 34 -28.44 19.65 -6.08
C ASN A 34 -29.20 20.73 -6.87
N PHE A 35 -28.68 21.17 -8.03
CA PHE A 35 -29.44 22.06 -8.92
C PHE A 35 -30.72 21.41 -9.47
N TYR A 36 -30.71 20.09 -9.68
CA TYR A 36 -31.93 19.37 -10.04
C TYR A 36 -32.95 19.35 -8.89
N LEU A 37 -32.51 19.17 -7.64
CA LEU A 37 -33.37 19.29 -6.46
C LEU A 37 -34.01 20.68 -6.34
N LEU A 38 -33.28 21.74 -6.69
CA LEU A 38 -33.83 23.10 -6.74
C LEU A 38 -34.94 23.23 -7.80
N TYR A 39 -34.74 22.65 -8.99
CA TYR A 39 -35.76 22.61 -10.04
C TYR A 39 -37.02 21.85 -9.61
N VAL A 40 -36.84 20.67 -8.98
CA VAL A 40 -37.96 19.87 -8.47
C VAL A 40 -38.71 20.64 -7.37
N SER A 41 -38.00 21.33 -6.49
CA SER A 41 -38.59 22.18 -5.44
C SER A 41 -39.49 23.26 -6.06
N TYR A 42 -38.96 23.98 -7.06
CA TYR A 42 -39.72 25.01 -7.79
C TYR A 42 -41.00 24.44 -8.42
N ARG A 43 -40.92 23.26 -9.05
CA ARG A 43 -42.10 22.57 -9.62
C ARG A 43 -43.14 22.21 -8.56
N PHE A 44 -42.74 21.88 -7.33
CA PHE A 44 -43.68 21.62 -6.22
C PHE A 44 -44.41 22.89 -5.73
N PHE A 45 -43.74 24.05 -5.76
CA PHE A 45 -44.40 25.33 -5.47
C PHE A 45 -45.43 25.70 -6.53
N VAL A 46 -45.10 25.51 -7.82
CA VAL A 46 -46.05 25.75 -8.93
C VAL A 46 -47.26 24.81 -8.86
N ASN A 47 -47.07 23.59 -8.36
CA ASN A 47 -48.14 22.59 -8.19
C ASN A 47 -48.92 22.73 -6.86
N GLY A 48 -48.70 23.79 -6.07
CA GLY A 48 -49.44 24.06 -4.83
C GLY A 48 -49.03 23.24 -3.59
N PHE A 49 -48.02 22.37 -3.69
CA PHE A 49 -47.54 21.55 -2.57
C PHE A 49 -46.41 22.24 -1.80
N ILE A 50 -46.77 23.33 -1.10
CA ILE A 50 -45.85 24.24 -0.41
C ILE A 50 -44.96 23.53 0.63
N VAL A 51 -45.53 22.66 1.47
CA VAL A 51 -44.79 21.94 2.52
C VAL A 51 -43.73 21.02 1.93
N ARG A 52 -44.05 20.32 0.83
CA ARG A 52 -43.10 19.42 0.15
C ARG A 52 -41.99 20.23 -0.54
N GLY A 53 -42.34 21.34 -1.19
CA GLY A 53 -41.36 22.28 -1.76
C GLY A 53 -40.39 22.84 -0.73
N LEU A 54 -40.88 23.21 0.47
CA LEU A 54 -40.05 23.67 1.59
C LEU A 54 -39.06 22.61 2.07
N LEU A 55 -39.49 21.35 2.20
CA LEU A 55 -38.59 20.25 2.60
C LEU A 55 -37.47 20.03 1.58
N PHE A 56 -37.75 20.13 0.28
CA PHE A 56 -36.73 20.00 -0.75
C PHE A 56 -35.79 21.20 -0.82
N ILE A 57 -36.26 22.43 -0.53
CA ILE A 57 -35.39 23.61 -0.36
C ILE A 57 -34.45 23.42 0.84
N LEU A 58 -34.96 22.89 1.95
CA LEU A 58 -34.14 22.64 3.14
C LEU A 58 -33.05 21.59 2.85
N ALA A 59 -33.41 20.50 2.15
CA ALA A 59 -32.46 19.51 1.68
C ALA A 59 -31.43 20.11 0.70
N PHE A 60 -31.86 20.99 -0.20
CA PHE A 60 -30.98 21.72 -1.12
C PHE A 60 -29.95 22.56 -0.37
N LEU A 61 -30.37 23.33 0.63
CA LEU A 61 -29.47 24.17 1.42
C LEU A 61 -28.46 23.34 2.22
N LEU A 62 -28.91 22.21 2.79
CA LEU A 62 -28.03 21.30 3.53
C LEU A 62 -26.97 20.68 2.60
N ILE A 63 -27.38 20.15 1.45
CA ILE A 63 -26.45 19.56 0.47
C ILE A 63 -25.56 20.64 -0.14
N ALA A 64 -26.08 21.84 -0.43
CA ALA A 64 -25.31 22.98 -0.92
C ALA A 64 -24.23 23.41 0.09
N TYR A 65 -24.57 23.42 1.38
CA TYR A 65 -23.63 23.76 2.45
C TYR A 65 -22.48 22.74 2.52
N PHE A 66 -22.78 21.43 2.49
CA PHE A 66 -21.74 20.41 2.45
C PHE A 66 -20.93 20.45 1.15
N ALA A 67 -21.56 20.68 0.00
CA ALA A 67 -20.86 20.84 -1.28
C ALA A 67 -19.92 22.05 -1.25
N TYR A 68 -20.33 23.18 -0.66
CA TYR A 68 -19.51 24.37 -0.47
C TYR A 68 -18.28 24.08 0.40
N LEU A 69 -18.46 23.41 1.54
CA LEU A 69 -17.34 23.00 2.40
C LEU A 69 -16.37 22.07 1.65
N ASN A 70 -16.89 21.14 0.85
CA ASN A 70 -16.09 20.21 0.07
C ASN A 70 -15.30 20.91 -1.06
N ILE A 71 -15.93 21.88 -1.74
CA ILE A 71 -15.27 22.72 -2.75
C ILE A 71 -14.15 23.55 -2.10
N LEU A 72 -14.42 24.20 -0.97
CA LEU A 72 -13.43 25.00 -0.26
C LEU A 72 -12.25 24.14 0.23
N TYR A 73 -12.53 22.93 0.74
CA TYR A 73 -11.52 21.99 1.20
C TYR A 73 -10.64 21.44 0.06
N TYR A 74 -11.20 21.20 -1.13
CA TYR A 74 -10.46 20.59 -2.25
C TYR A 74 -9.85 21.58 -3.25
N PHE A 75 -10.44 22.77 -3.43
CA PHE A 75 -10.02 23.77 -4.43
C PHE A 75 -9.32 25.00 -3.83
N THR A 76 -9.45 25.29 -2.53
CA THR A 76 -8.83 26.46 -1.90
C THR A 76 -7.64 26.04 -1.02
N LYS A 77 -6.52 26.79 -1.06
CA LYS A 77 -5.30 26.50 -0.27
C LYS A 77 -5.48 26.71 1.24
N ASP A 78 -6.47 27.52 1.64
CA ASP A 78 -6.82 27.76 3.04
C ASP A 78 -7.73 26.66 3.56
N LYS A 79 -7.12 25.67 4.22
CA LYS A 79 -7.77 24.45 4.75
C LYS A 79 -8.77 24.69 5.90
N LYS A 80 -9.20 25.92 6.17
CA LYS A 80 -10.13 26.24 7.28
C LYS A 80 -11.08 27.37 6.89
N SER A 81 -12.37 27.03 6.80
CA SER A 81 -13.46 28.01 6.76
C SER A 81 -13.75 28.52 8.18
N ARG A 82 -13.99 29.83 8.35
CA ARG A 82 -14.43 30.44 9.62
C ARG A 82 -15.80 29.93 10.09
N TYR A 83 -16.56 29.27 9.23
CA TYR A 83 -17.91 28.77 9.48
C TYR A 83 -18.00 27.24 9.44
N ASP A 84 -16.91 26.54 9.76
CA ASP A 84 -16.89 25.09 9.81
C ASP A 84 -17.57 24.57 11.09
N ILE A 85 -18.76 24.01 10.94
CA ILE A 85 -19.52 23.37 12.03
C ILE A 85 -19.13 21.90 12.25
N SER A 86 -18.22 21.36 11.43
CA SER A 86 -17.74 19.97 11.56
C SER A 86 -17.23 19.63 12.96
N PRO A 87 -16.47 20.49 13.67
CA PRO A 87 -16.02 20.20 15.03
C PRO A 87 -17.16 20.05 16.04
N TRP A 88 -18.27 20.76 15.83
CA TRP A 88 -19.46 20.67 16.70
C TRP A 88 -20.25 19.38 16.43
N ILE A 89 -20.38 18.98 15.15
CA ILE A 89 -21.01 17.71 14.76
C ILE A 89 -20.17 16.53 15.24
N GLU A 90 -18.85 16.56 15.07
CA GLU A 90 -17.91 15.53 15.52
C GLU A 90 -18.03 15.28 17.03
N LYS A 91 -18.10 16.36 17.82
CA LYS A 91 -18.22 16.29 19.28
C LYS A 91 -19.60 15.80 19.73
N THR A 92 -20.66 16.14 19.00
CA THR A 92 -22.05 15.77 19.35
C THR A 92 -22.38 14.33 18.96
N PHE A 93 -21.82 13.84 17.85
CA PHE A 93 -22.09 12.49 17.33
C PHE A 93 -20.94 11.49 17.58
N HIS A 94 -19.91 11.87 18.35
CA HIS A 94 -18.71 11.06 18.61
C HIS A 94 -18.06 10.49 17.34
N LEU A 95 -18.09 11.25 16.25
CA LEU A 95 -17.49 10.84 14.99
C LEU A 95 -15.99 11.14 15.04
N THR A 96 -15.16 10.13 14.83
CA THR A 96 -13.71 10.34 14.66
C THR A 96 -13.46 11.01 13.31
N PRO A 97 -12.54 11.99 13.24
CA PRO A 97 -12.24 12.68 11.98
C PRO A 97 -11.68 11.68 10.98
N LYS A 98 -12.53 11.28 10.01
CA LYS A 98 -12.12 10.50 8.84
C LYS A 98 -11.60 11.47 7.80
N ASP A 99 -10.35 11.86 7.94
CA ASP A 99 -9.68 12.58 6.86
C ASP A 99 -9.44 11.57 5.71
N PRO A 100 -10.09 11.73 4.55
CA PRO A 100 -9.98 10.79 3.44
C PRO A 100 -8.56 10.72 2.88
N LEU A 101 -7.72 11.75 3.11
CA LEU A 101 -6.30 11.72 2.75
C LEU A 101 -5.52 10.79 3.70
N THR A 102 -5.84 10.82 4.99
CA THR A 102 -5.24 9.93 6.00
C THR A 102 -5.75 8.49 5.86
N GLU A 103 -7.03 8.27 5.50
CA GLU A 103 -7.54 6.94 5.17
C GLU A 103 -6.97 6.39 3.86
N ALA A 104 -6.72 7.23 2.86
CA ALA A 104 -6.04 6.81 1.62
C ALA A 104 -4.57 6.45 1.85
N ALA A 105 -3.87 7.24 2.68
CA ALA A 105 -2.52 6.93 3.14
C ALA A 105 -2.50 5.63 3.97
N LYS A 106 -3.46 5.46 4.90
CA LYS A 106 -3.62 4.22 5.67
C LYS A 106 -3.97 3.03 4.78
N LYS A 107 -4.87 3.15 3.79
CA LYS A 107 -5.21 2.06 2.86
C LYS A 107 -4.05 1.68 1.93
N LYS A 108 -3.21 2.64 1.52
CA LYS A 108 -1.94 2.33 0.85
C LYS A 108 -0.94 1.64 1.78
N ALA A 109 -0.85 2.05 3.04
CA ALA A 109 -0.01 1.41 4.03
C ALA A 109 -0.50 0.00 4.42
N SER A 110 -1.82 -0.24 4.43
CA SER A 110 -2.44 -1.54 4.74
C SER A 110 -2.37 -2.56 3.60
N GLN A 111 -1.93 -2.17 2.40
CA GLN A 111 -1.65 -3.09 1.29
C GLN A 111 -0.21 -3.63 1.28
N VAL A 112 0.63 -3.24 2.26
CA VAL A 112 1.98 -3.80 2.42
C VAL A 112 1.95 -5.04 3.32
N GLY A 113 0.96 -5.91 3.11
CA GLY A 113 1.00 -7.28 3.61
C GLY A 113 1.73 -8.13 2.58
N PHE A 114 2.92 -8.61 2.93
CA PHE A 114 3.73 -9.62 2.22
C PHE A 114 3.35 -9.79 0.74
N VAL A 115 3.68 -8.81 -0.10
CA VAL A 115 3.60 -9.03 -1.56
C VAL A 115 4.68 -10.05 -1.87
N GLN A 116 4.27 -11.29 -2.15
CA GLN A 116 5.15 -12.36 -2.59
C GLN A 116 5.86 -11.88 -3.86
N THR A 117 7.12 -11.48 -3.72
CA THR A 117 7.88 -10.86 -4.82
C THR A 117 8.56 -11.89 -5.73
N ASN A 118 8.55 -13.18 -5.34
CA ASN A 118 9.15 -14.29 -6.10
C ASN A 118 8.19 -15.43 -6.47
N GLY A 119 6.92 -15.12 -6.74
CA GLY A 119 5.94 -16.09 -7.25
C GLY A 119 4.89 -16.53 -6.23
N ILE A 120 4.00 -17.46 -6.62
CA ILE A 120 2.86 -17.92 -5.82
C ILE A 120 3.24 -19.19 -5.08
N PHE A 121 3.30 -19.13 -3.75
CA PHE A 121 3.55 -20.29 -2.89
C PHE A 121 2.38 -20.53 -1.94
N LYS A 122 2.21 -21.77 -1.49
CA LYS A 122 1.25 -22.11 -0.43
C LYS A 122 1.85 -21.77 0.93
N ASN A 123 1.03 -21.25 1.84
CA ASN A 123 1.49 -20.69 3.12
C ASN A 123 2.21 -21.70 4.03
N GLU A 124 2.00 -23.00 3.85
CA GLU A 124 2.63 -24.04 4.67
C GLU A 124 4.13 -24.25 4.38
N ASP A 125 4.68 -23.60 3.34
CA ASP A 125 6.03 -23.87 2.84
C ASP A 125 7.09 -22.82 3.27
N PHE A 126 6.78 -21.89 4.18
CA PHE A 126 7.69 -20.80 4.54
C PHE A 126 8.35 -20.97 5.92
N LEU A 127 9.65 -20.69 5.98
CA LEU A 127 10.41 -20.61 7.21
C LEU A 127 11.12 -19.25 7.33
N PRO A 128 11.15 -18.64 8.52
CA PRO A 128 12.00 -17.48 8.77
C PRO A 128 13.47 -17.87 8.65
N ALA A 129 14.31 -16.93 8.24
CA ALA A 129 15.75 -17.11 8.19
C ALA A 129 16.47 -16.02 8.97
N GLU A 130 17.50 -16.42 9.73
CA GLU A 130 18.39 -15.46 10.36
C GLU A 130 19.50 -15.06 9.39
N VAL A 131 19.77 -13.76 9.36
CA VAL A 131 20.77 -13.17 8.48
C VAL A 131 21.89 -12.55 9.31
N LYS A 132 23.11 -12.93 8.98
CA LYS A 132 24.34 -12.30 9.47
C LYS A 132 24.81 -11.26 8.47
N PHE A 133 25.14 -10.08 8.99
CA PHE A 133 25.68 -8.96 8.22
C PHE A 133 27.13 -8.72 8.62
N ASP A 134 28.04 -8.90 7.66
CA ASP A 134 29.42 -8.39 7.79
C ASP A 134 29.46 -6.88 7.48
N THR A 135 30.63 -6.27 7.60
CA THR A 135 30.81 -4.82 7.36
C THR A 135 30.42 -4.45 5.93
N GLN A 136 30.82 -5.25 4.94
CA GLN A 136 30.52 -5.00 3.53
C GLN A 136 29.02 -5.10 3.24
N ALA A 137 28.33 -6.10 3.80
CA ALA A 137 26.90 -6.30 3.66
C ALA A 137 26.10 -5.14 4.25
N LYS A 138 26.52 -4.60 5.41
CA LYS A 138 25.90 -3.40 6.01
C LYS A 138 26.05 -2.20 5.08
N GLU A 139 27.25 -1.94 4.58
CA GLU A 139 27.49 -0.85 3.64
C GLU A 139 26.70 -1.00 2.33
N ASN A 140 26.62 -2.22 1.80
CA ASN A 140 25.85 -2.52 0.59
C ASN A 140 24.35 -2.30 0.82
N LEU A 141 23.83 -2.69 1.98
CA LEU A 141 22.43 -2.45 2.34
C LEU A 141 22.12 -0.95 2.48
N GLU A 142 23.00 -0.19 3.13
CA GLU A 142 22.88 1.27 3.21
C GLU A 142 22.89 1.93 1.83
N LYS A 143 23.81 1.50 0.94
CA LYS A 143 23.85 1.97 -0.46
C LYS A 143 22.56 1.65 -1.20
N LEU A 144 22.07 0.41 -1.07
CA LEU A 144 20.82 -0.02 -1.70
C LEU A 144 19.62 0.82 -1.21
N VAL A 145 19.50 1.06 0.10
CA VAL A 145 18.43 1.91 0.63
C VAL A 145 18.49 3.30 0.02
N LYS A 146 19.67 3.92 -0.07
CA LYS A 146 19.84 5.23 -0.71
C LYS A 146 19.40 5.22 -2.18
N SER A 147 19.81 4.21 -2.94
CA SER A 147 19.40 4.04 -4.34
C SER A 147 17.88 3.87 -4.46
N LEU A 148 17.25 3.09 -3.58
CA LEU A 148 15.81 2.89 -3.58
C LEU A 148 15.03 4.16 -3.23
N VAL A 149 15.56 5.02 -2.35
CA VAL A 149 14.98 6.34 -2.07
C VAL A 149 15.13 7.26 -3.29
N GLN A 150 16.31 7.26 -3.92
CA GLN A 150 16.59 8.11 -5.07
C GLN A 150 15.65 7.84 -6.27
N VAL A 151 15.30 6.58 -6.50
CA VAL A 151 14.35 6.19 -7.56
C VAL A 151 12.88 6.28 -7.12
N GLY A 152 12.61 6.72 -5.88
CA GLY A 152 11.26 6.87 -5.33
C GLY A 152 10.56 5.57 -4.96
N TYR A 153 11.30 4.45 -4.83
CA TYR A 153 10.75 3.18 -4.37
C TYR A 153 10.54 3.17 -2.84
N LEU A 154 11.44 3.80 -2.08
CA LEU A 154 11.31 3.98 -0.63
C LEU A 154 11.06 5.46 -0.28
N SER A 155 10.30 5.66 0.79
CA SER A 155 10.16 6.95 1.47
C SER A 155 10.65 6.81 2.91
N LEU A 156 11.53 7.70 3.34
CA LEU A 156 12.13 7.71 4.68
C LEU A 156 11.68 8.96 5.47
N ASP A 157 10.37 9.21 5.47
CA ASP A 157 9.75 10.42 6.00
C ASP A 157 8.87 10.16 7.23
N TYR A 158 9.12 9.06 7.95
CA TYR A 158 8.37 8.69 9.16
C TYR A 158 6.86 8.59 8.91
N ASP A 159 6.47 7.99 7.78
CA ASP A 159 5.09 7.93 7.28
C ASP A 159 4.42 9.32 7.15
N GLY A 160 5.20 10.38 6.98
CA GLY A 160 4.74 11.77 6.82
C GLY A 160 4.29 12.43 8.13
N GLN A 161 4.64 11.87 9.29
CA GLN A 161 4.26 12.43 10.59
C GLN A 161 5.12 13.62 10.99
N SER A 162 4.51 14.61 11.65
CA SER A 162 5.25 15.75 12.21
C SER A 162 5.98 15.39 13.50
N ASP A 163 7.05 16.13 13.80
CA ASP A 163 7.90 15.90 14.99
C ASP A 163 7.11 15.99 16.30
N GLU A 164 6.10 16.86 16.39
CA GLU A 164 5.20 16.92 17.56
C GLU A 164 4.42 15.62 17.79
N VAL A 165 3.95 14.98 16.71
CA VAL A 165 3.23 13.70 16.79
C VAL A 165 4.20 12.59 17.15
N LEU A 166 5.36 12.56 16.49
CA LEU A 166 6.43 11.60 16.75
C LEU A 166 6.92 11.68 18.19
N PHE A 167 7.03 12.88 18.75
CA PHE A 167 7.42 13.10 20.15
C PHE A 167 6.41 12.50 21.12
N LYS A 168 5.11 12.74 20.89
CA LYS A 168 4.02 12.18 21.72
C LYS A 168 4.02 10.65 21.67
N LEU A 169 4.15 10.07 20.48
CA LEU A 169 4.21 8.61 20.29
C LEU A 169 5.46 8.02 20.96
N ALA A 170 6.62 8.65 20.80
CA ALA A 170 7.84 8.17 21.41
C ALA A 170 7.79 8.22 22.95
N LYS A 171 7.13 9.22 23.55
CA LYS A 171 6.87 9.27 25.01
C LYS A 171 5.97 8.13 25.51
N GLN A 172 5.09 7.62 24.65
CA GLN A 172 4.24 6.47 24.94
C GLN A 172 4.94 5.12 24.65
N GLY A 173 6.24 5.14 24.35
CA GLY A 173 7.00 3.94 24.00
C GLY A 173 6.84 3.49 22.54
N GLN A 174 6.13 4.26 21.71
CA GLN A 174 5.88 3.95 20.30
C GLN A 174 6.82 4.73 19.38
N ALA A 175 8.13 4.54 19.54
CA ALA A 175 9.13 5.16 18.70
C ALA A 175 8.96 4.73 17.23
N GLN A 176 8.97 5.70 16.32
CA GLN A 176 8.73 5.47 14.90
C GLN A 176 10.03 5.51 14.09
N ARG A 177 10.13 4.62 13.11
CA ARG A 177 11.27 4.52 12.19
C ARG A 177 11.02 5.35 10.95
N ALA A 178 12.10 5.86 10.35
CA ALA A 178 12.04 6.61 9.11
C ALA A 178 11.38 5.79 7.98
N LEU A 179 11.68 4.48 7.94
CA LEU A 179 11.11 3.51 6.99
C LEU A 179 9.61 3.25 7.18
N GLY A 180 9.07 3.53 8.38
CA GLY A 180 7.72 3.12 8.76
C GLY A 180 7.58 1.60 8.84
N GLN A 181 6.72 1.04 7.99
CA GLN A 181 6.50 -0.41 7.87
C GLN A 181 7.61 -1.11 7.07
N PRO A 182 7.89 -2.41 7.32
CA PRO A 182 8.80 -3.20 6.48
C PRO A 182 8.50 -3.08 4.99
N LYS A 183 9.55 -2.98 4.16
CA LYS A 183 9.42 -2.80 2.71
C LYS A 183 10.15 -3.92 1.97
N ALA A 184 9.44 -4.61 1.08
CA ALA A 184 10.04 -5.67 0.27
C ALA A 184 11.16 -5.12 -0.64
N LEU A 185 12.17 -5.94 -0.91
CA LEU A 185 13.17 -5.66 -1.93
C LEU A 185 12.59 -5.88 -3.34
N PRO A 186 12.91 -5.02 -4.31
CA PRO A 186 12.45 -5.19 -5.69
C PRO A 186 13.15 -6.35 -6.40
N TYR A 187 14.43 -6.59 -6.09
CA TYR A 187 15.17 -7.77 -6.56
C TYR A 187 15.97 -8.39 -5.42
N PHE A 188 15.88 -9.72 -5.31
CA PHE A 188 16.69 -10.51 -4.39
C PHE A 188 16.82 -11.96 -4.86
N GLU A 189 17.92 -12.59 -4.51
CA GLU A 189 18.27 -13.94 -4.96
C GLU A 189 19.09 -14.67 -3.88
N LEU A 190 18.83 -15.98 -3.77
CA LEU A 190 19.65 -16.88 -2.98
C LEU A 190 20.83 -17.37 -3.81
N VAL A 191 22.05 -17.08 -3.40
CA VAL A 191 23.26 -17.55 -4.10
C VAL A 191 24.04 -18.48 -3.19
N PRO A 192 24.07 -19.79 -3.48
CA PRO A 192 24.93 -20.73 -2.77
C PRO A 192 26.40 -20.48 -3.13
N SER A 193 27.25 -20.43 -2.11
CA SER A 193 28.70 -20.48 -2.21
C SER A 193 29.19 -21.72 -1.45
N GLU A 194 30.41 -22.20 -1.70
CA GLU A 194 30.89 -23.50 -1.21
C GLU A 194 30.65 -23.77 0.29
N LYS A 195 30.71 -22.72 1.12
CA LYS A 195 30.50 -22.80 2.57
C LYS A 195 29.49 -21.80 3.11
N LYS A 196 28.74 -21.10 2.25
CA LYS A 196 27.86 -20.01 2.66
C LYS A 196 26.62 -19.95 1.81
N LEU A 197 25.53 -19.45 2.37
CA LEU A 197 24.31 -19.17 1.64
C LEU A 197 24.11 -17.65 1.64
N LEU A 198 24.41 -17.00 0.52
CA LEU A 198 24.46 -15.55 0.42
C LEU A 198 23.14 -15.00 -0.13
N ILE A 199 22.74 -13.84 0.37
CA ILE A 199 21.62 -13.07 -0.14
C ILE A 199 22.18 -11.98 -1.03
N TYR A 200 21.79 -12.01 -2.29
CA TYR A 200 21.99 -10.89 -3.20
C TYR A 200 20.70 -10.08 -3.28
N GLY A 201 20.82 -8.76 -3.40
CA GLY A 201 19.69 -7.89 -3.68
C GLY A 201 20.14 -6.57 -4.29
N GLY A 202 19.20 -5.89 -4.93
CA GLY A 202 19.49 -4.70 -5.73
C GLY A 202 18.22 -4.02 -6.22
N LEU A 203 18.38 -2.95 -6.99
CA LEU A 203 17.26 -2.37 -7.76
C LEU A 203 16.73 -3.35 -8.80
N ASN A 204 17.65 -4.15 -9.36
CA ASN A 204 17.42 -5.13 -10.42
C ASN A 204 18.55 -6.19 -10.37
N GLN A 205 18.51 -7.15 -11.30
CA GLN A 205 19.51 -8.22 -11.40
C GLN A 205 20.91 -7.72 -11.77
N MET A 206 21.03 -6.62 -12.52
CA MET A 206 22.32 -6.08 -12.98
C MET A 206 23.08 -5.37 -11.85
N GLU A 207 22.35 -4.73 -10.95
CA GLU A 207 22.89 -3.92 -9.84
C GLU A 207 22.79 -4.65 -8.49
N LYS A 208 22.86 -5.99 -8.51
CA LYS A 208 22.76 -6.80 -7.29
C LYS A 208 24.08 -6.79 -6.50
N MET A 209 23.98 -6.59 -5.21
CA MET A 209 25.08 -6.64 -4.25
C MET A 209 24.83 -7.72 -3.21
N VAL A 210 25.89 -8.20 -2.55
CA VAL A 210 25.76 -9.10 -1.39
C VAL A 210 25.21 -8.28 -0.23
N LEU A 211 24.05 -8.68 0.30
CA LEU A 211 23.37 -8.01 1.40
C LEU A 211 23.44 -8.77 2.73
N GLY A 212 23.89 -10.03 2.73
CA GLY A 212 24.07 -10.80 3.95
C GLY A 212 24.27 -12.29 3.71
N GLU A 213 24.49 -13.02 4.79
CA GLU A 213 24.65 -14.47 4.82
C GLU A 213 23.53 -15.09 5.66
N ILE A 214 22.82 -16.09 5.13
CA ILE A 214 21.84 -16.84 5.90
C ILE A 214 22.59 -17.83 6.79
N THR A 215 22.37 -17.72 8.10
CA THR A 215 22.98 -18.61 9.09
C THR A 215 22.06 -19.78 9.45
N THR A 216 20.76 -19.51 9.55
CA THR A 216 19.75 -20.50 9.91
C THR A 216 18.49 -20.34 9.06
N VAL A 217 17.80 -21.45 8.83
CA VAL A 217 16.47 -21.49 8.20
C VAL A 217 15.56 -22.28 9.14
N GLY A 218 14.56 -21.60 9.70
CA GLY A 218 13.83 -22.09 10.87
C GLY A 218 14.80 -22.31 12.03
N LEU A 219 14.92 -23.56 12.49
CA LEU A 219 15.83 -23.94 13.57
C LEU A 219 17.09 -24.67 13.07
N MET A 220 17.25 -24.81 11.76
CA MET A 220 18.30 -25.63 11.15
C MET A 220 19.42 -24.74 10.60
N PRO A 221 20.71 -25.13 10.73
CA PRO A 221 21.80 -24.43 10.06
C PRO A 221 21.59 -24.35 8.55
N ALA A 222 21.85 -23.18 7.95
CA ALA A 222 21.46 -22.89 6.57
C ALA A 222 22.03 -23.87 5.54
N LEU A 223 23.30 -24.28 5.69
CA LEU A 223 23.93 -25.24 4.79
C LEU A 223 23.31 -26.64 4.91
N GLU A 224 22.92 -27.04 6.11
CA GLU A 224 22.31 -28.34 6.36
C GLU A 224 20.89 -28.37 5.80
N ALA A 225 20.13 -27.28 6.00
CA ALA A 225 18.84 -27.07 5.39
C ALA A 225 18.92 -27.09 3.85
N TYR A 226 19.94 -26.44 3.26
CA TYR A 226 20.16 -26.40 1.81
C TYR A 226 20.56 -27.76 1.20
N LYS A 227 21.19 -28.64 1.99
CA LYS A 227 21.49 -30.02 1.58
C LYS A 227 20.24 -30.90 1.61
N THR A 228 19.39 -30.71 2.61
CA THR A 228 18.20 -31.55 2.86
C THR A 228 17.00 -31.13 1.99
N TYR A 229 16.85 -29.83 1.74
CA TYR A 229 15.71 -29.23 1.05
C TYR A 229 16.17 -28.43 -0.18
N HIS A 230 15.26 -28.17 -1.11
CA HIS A 230 15.43 -27.05 -2.03
C HIS A 230 14.89 -25.79 -1.37
N LEU A 231 15.74 -24.78 -1.23
CA LEU A 231 15.41 -23.51 -0.60
C LEU A 231 15.31 -22.42 -1.66
N TYR A 232 14.34 -21.53 -1.50
CA TYR A 232 14.10 -20.37 -2.35
C TYR A 232 13.80 -19.16 -1.47
N LEU A 233 14.35 -17.99 -1.78
CA LEU A 233 13.90 -16.76 -1.13
C LEU A 233 12.49 -16.43 -1.62
N ALA A 234 11.52 -16.51 -0.72
CA ALA A 234 10.14 -16.15 -1.01
C ALA A 234 9.93 -14.64 -0.87
N THR A 235 10.53 -14.05 0.16
CA THR A 235 10.43 -12.61 0.43
C THR A 235 11.69 -12.15 1.16
N ALA A 236 12.16 -10.96 0.78
CA ALA A 236 13.19 -10.23 1.50
C ALA A 236 12.68 -8.81 1.77
N MET A 237 12.69 -8.37 3.03
CA MET A 237 12.19 -7.06 3.44
C MET A 237 13.28 -6.26 4.16
N ILE A 238 13.39 -4.99 3.82
CA ILE A 238 14.17 -4.02 4.58
C ILE A 238 13.39 -3.68 5.85
N THR A 239 14.10 -3.72 6.98
CA THR A 239 13.61 -3.31 8.30
C THR A 239 14.67 -2.50 9.04
N GLY A 240 14.36 -1.99 10.23
CA GLY A 240 15.30 -1.18 11.01
C GLY A 240 15.46 0.24 10.44
N GLY A 241 16.69 0.75 10.50
CA GLY A 241 17.01 2.12 10.08
C GLY A 241 16.80 3.18 11.18
N PRO A 242 17.03 4.47 10.85
CA PRO A 242 16.91 5.59 11.79
C PRO A 242 15.54 5.62 12.49
N VAL A 243 15.57 5.93 13.77
CA VAL A 243 14.38 5.97 14.64
C VAL A 243 14.32 7.29 15.39
N LYS A 244 13.14 7.89 15.47
CA LYS A 244 12.90 9.08 16.30
C LYS A 244 12.41 8.65 17.68
N VAL A 245 13.18 9.02 18.70
CA VAL A 245 12.90 8.73 20.11
C VAL A 245 12.61 10.03 20.87
N ALA A 246 11.94 9.93 22.01
CA ALA A 246 11.61 11.10 22.82
C ALA A 246 12.86 11.66 23.49
N GLY A 247 13.22 12.90 23.18
CA GLY A 247 14.15 13.69 23.96
C GLY A 247 13.46 14.41 25.13
N ARG A 248 14.13 15.40 25.70
CA ARG A 248 13.58 16.19 26.82
C ARG A 248 12.47 17.15 26.37
N VAL A 249 12.68 17.79 25.22
CA VAL A 249 11.80 18.83 24.68
C VAL A 249 11.25 18.45 23.31
N ASP A 250 12.03 17.73 22.50
CA ASP A 250 11.69 17.35 21.13
C ASP A 250 12.15 15.91 20.83
N VAL A 251 11.86 15.41 19.63
CA VAL A 251 12.41 14.14 19.13
C VAL A 251 13.91 14.21 18.89
N ILE A 252 14.58 13.09 19.11
CA ILE A 252 15.99 12.89 18.75
C ILE A 252 16.04 11.75 17.75
N GLU A 253 16.73 11.96 16.63
CA GLU A 253 16.99 10.89 15.69
C GLU A 253 18.17 10.05 16.17
N LYS A 254 17.91 8.76 16.37
CA LYS A 254 18.93 7.76 16.69
C LYS A 254 19.21 6.95 15.42
N VAL A 255 20.47 6.96 14.99
CA VAL A 255 20.92 6.16 13.86
C VAL A 255 21.00 4.70 14.29
N GLU A 256 20.12 3.88 13.74
CA GLU A 256 20.19 2.41 13.84
C GLU A 256 20.39 1.84 12.43
N PRO A 257 21.13 0.73 12.30
CA PRO A 257 21.39 0.13 11.00
C PRO A 257 20.11 -0.46 10.40
N TYR A 258 20.02 -0.45 9.08
CA TYR A 258 19.03 -1.28 8.38
C TYR A 258 19.35 -2.77 8.57
N ARG A 259 18.29 -3.57 8.47
CA ARG A 259 18.33 -5.04 8.55
C ARG A 259 17.50 -5.63 7.41
N LEU A 260 17.65 -6.93 7.22
CA LEU A 260 16.81 -7.72 6.33
C LEU A 260 16.06 -8.79 7.12
N GLU A 261 14.76 -8.87 6.87
CA GLU A 261 13.93 -10.00 7.27
C GLU A 261 13.63 -10.86 6.05
N ILE A 262 13.92 -12.15 6.17
CA ILE A 262 13.88 -13.09 5.06
C ILE A 262 12.92 -14.22 5.39
N GLN A 263 12.09 -14.57 4.41
CA GLN A 263 11.29 -15.79 4.41
C GLN A 263 11.77 -16.70 3.29
N VAL A 264 12.02 -17.95 3.65
CA VAL A 264 12.53 -18.98 2.75
C VAL A 264 11.42 -19.99 2.49
N ALA A 265 11.06 -20.17 1.23
CA ALA A 265 10.24 -21.30 0.80
C ALA A 265 11.11 -22.56 0.72
N TYR A 266 10.60 -23.69 1.19
CA TYR A 266 11.32 -24.96 1.17
C TYR A 266 10.49 -26.09 0.57
N ARG A 267 11.17 -27.07 -0.03
CA ARG A 267 10.58 -28.34 -0.47
C ARG A 267 11.55 -29.49 -0.26
N LYS A 268 11.05 -30.67 0.14
CA LYS A 268 11.90 -31.86 0.31
C LYS A 268 12.51 -32.26 -1.03
N ARG A 269 13.81 -32.53 -1.06
CA ARG A 269 14.54 -32.94 -2.27
C ARG A 269 14.06 -34.30 -2.82
N SER A 270 13.45 -35.14 -1.98
CA SER A 270 12.90 -36.45 -2.34
C SER A 270 11.55 -36.41 -3.04
N GLN A 271 10.82 -35.29 -2.98
CA GLN A 271 9.62 -35.10 -3.79
C GLN A 271 10.07 -34.62 -5.17
N ALA A 272 10.31 -35.58 -6.07
CA ALA A 272 10.39 -35.30 -7.50
C ALA A 272 9.19 -34.42 -7.88
N GLN A 273 9.44 -33.41 -8.73
CA GLN A 273 8.40 -32.56 -9.31
C GLN A 273 7.16 -33.41 -9.63
N PRO A 274 5.95 -33.03 -9.22
CA PRO A 274 4.77 -33.63 -9.84
C PRO A 274 4.97 -33.42 -11.34
N LYS A 275 5.14 -34.53 -12.07
CA LYS A 275 5.08 -34.55 -13.52
C LYS A 275 3.66 -34.13 -13.87
N ASN A 276 3.39 -32.84 -13.89
CA ASN A 276 2.32 -32.29 -14.70
C ASN A 276 2.81 -32.36 -16.14
N SER A 277 2.91 -33.59 -16.66
CA SER A 277 2.67 -33.86 -18.06
C SER A 277 1.25 -33.39 -18.30
N VAL A 278 1.09 -32.12 -18.63
CA VAL A 278 -0.05 -31.69 -19.42
C VAL A 278 0.09 -32.48 -20.71
N SER A 279 -0.57 -33.63 -20.77
CA SER A 279 -0.92 -34.26 -22.03
C SER A 279 -1.74 -33.22 -22.76
N VAL A 280 -1.09 -32.43 -23.60
CA VAL A 280 -1.76 -31.68 -24.65
C VAL A 280 -2.34 -32.77 -25.55
N SER A 281 -3.56 -33.20 -25.24
CA SER A 281 -4.39 -33.93 -26.18
C SER A 281 -4.43 -33.07 -27.42
N ALA A 282 -3.77 -33.54 -28.48
CA ALA A 282 -3.75 -32.89 -29.77
C ALA A 282 -5.20 -32.58 -30.18
N GLN A 283 -5.58 -31.31 -30.07
CA GLN A 283 -6.83 -30.84 -30.63
C GLN A 283 -6.70 -31.00 -32.14
N ALA A 284 -7.54 -31.88 -32.70
CA ALA A 284 -7.62 -32.14 -34.11
C ALA A 284 -7.74 -30.82 -34.88
N THR A 285 -6.80 -30.58 -35.79
CA THR A 285 -6.80 -29.45 -36.71
C THR A 285 -8.06 -29.52 -37.58
N PRO A 286 -8.91 -28.48 -37.65
CA PRO A 286 -9.98 -28.47 -38.63
C PRO A 286 -9.36 -28.24 -40.01
N THR A 287 -9.38 -29.27 -40.85
CA THR A 287 -9.02 -29.19 -42.27
C THR A 287 -9.90 -28.16 -42.98
N TYR A 288 -9.30 -27.05 -43.40
CA TYR A 288 -9.98 -26.04 -44.22
C TYR A 288 -10.12 -26.57 -45.65
N ARG A 289 -11.30 -27.06 -46.00
CA ARG A 289 -11.65 -27.51 -47.35
C ARG A 289 -11.81 -26.29 -48.26
N ARG A 290 -10.75 -25.94 -49.02
CA ARG A 290 -10.81 -24.98 -50.13
C ARG A 290 -11.82 -25.48 -51.18
N ARG A 291 -12.97 -24.83 -51.28
CA ARG A 291 -13.84 -24.90 -52.47
C ARG A 291 -13.18 -24.06 -53.57
N ARG A 292 -12.86 -24.69 -54.70
CA ARG A 292 -12.55 -24.03 -55.96
C ARG A 292 -13.84 -23.45 -56.55
N HIS A 293 -13.79 -22.19 -56.96
CA HIS A 293 -14.46 -21.66 -58.14
C HIS A 293 -13.39 -21.01 -59.00
#